data_AF-A0A963NF56-F1
#
_entry.id   AF-A0A963NF56-F1
#
_cell.length_a   1.000
_cell.length_b   1.000
_cell.length_c   1.000
_cell.angle_alpha   90.00
_cell.angle_beta   90.00
_cell.angle_gamma   90.00
#
_symmetry.space_group_name_H-M   'P 1'
#
loop_
_entity.id
_entity.type
_entity.pdbx_description
1 polymer ?
#
loop_
_entity_poly.entity_id
_entity_poly.type
_entity_poly.pdbx_seq_one_letter_code
_entity_poly.pdbx_strand_id
1 'polypeptide(L)'
;EDLKGLKMRTMENPVHITAYKGFGIITTPMAFPEVFTALQQGTVDGQENPLSVIISAKFDQVQKHLTLTGHVYSPCIFLMNKASFDKLSAADKQAFLDAAKEGAKANRARVDEDDAKGVADLRAKGMTVIDNIDKAQFVAALAPVEAQFEKQFGKDNLDKIRNYK
;
A
#
# COMPACT_ATOMS: atom_id res chain seq x y z
N GLU A 1 -10.17 -0.94 16.98
CA GLU A 1 -10.51 0.17 17.90
C GLU A 1 -9.45 1.27 17.90
N ASP A 2 -8.16 0.98 18.04
CA ASP A 2 -7.10 2.02 18.12
C ASP A 2 -6.99 2.95 16.89
N LEU A 3 -7.48 2.51 15.73
CA LEU A 3 -7.51 3.32 14.51
C LEU A 3 -8.65 4.36 14.49
N LYS A 4 -9.65 4.20 15.36
CA LYS A 4 -10.88 5.00 15.34
C LYS A 4 -10.57 6.45 15.71
N GLY A 5 -10.97 7.37 14.84
CA GLY A 5 -10.78 8.81 15.02
C GLY A 5 -9.42 9.35 14.58
N LEU A 6 -8.46 8.49 14.17
CA LEU A 6 -7.21 8.96 13.57
C LEU A 6 -7.49 9.64 12.23
N LYS A 7 -6.90 10.83 12.03
CA LYS A 7 -6.83 11.49 10.72
C LYS A 7 -5.71 10.85 9.92
N MET A 8 -6.02 10.03 8.94
CA MET A 8 -5.01 9.34 8.15
C MET A 8 -5.04 9.85 6.71
N ARG A 9 -3.86 10.17 6.18
CA ARG A 9 -3.72 10.35 4.73
C ARG A 9 -3.97 9.02 4.04
N THR A 10 -4.71 9.05 2.95
CA THR A 10 -4.89 7.92 2.03
C THR A 10 -4.39 8.27 0.63
N MET A 11 -4.15 7.26 -0.19
CA MET A 11 -4.12 7.47 -1.64
C MET A 11 -5.50 7.93 -2.15
N GLU A 12 -5.53 8.44 -3.37
CA GLU A 12 -6.76 8.77 -4.11
C GLU A 12 -7.41 7.49 -4.66
N ASN A 13 -7.67 6.53 -3.76
CA ASN A 13 -8.21 5.21 -4.09
C ASN A 13 -9.54 4.99 -3.32
N PRO A 14 -10.68 4.83 -4.01
CA PRO A 14 -11.99 4.71 -3.37
C PRO A 14 -12.16 3.42 -2.54
N VAL A 15 -11.50 2.32 -2.90
CA VAL A 15 -11.52 1.06 -2.14
C VAL A 15 -10.81 1.26 -0.81
N HIS A 16 -9.62 1.87 -0.83
CA HIS A 16 -8.85 2.16 0.39
C HIS A 16 -9.62 3.10 1.30
N ILE A 17 -10.16 4.20 0.77
CA ILE A 17 -10.96 5.16 1.53
C ILE A 17 -12.15 4.47 2.22
N THR A 18 -12.88 3.62 1.48
CA THR A 18 -14.05 2.91 2.02
C THR A 18 -13.65 1.92 3.11
N ALA A 19 -12.60 1.12 2.87
CA ALA A 19 -12.07 0.19 3.86
C ALA A 19 -11.63 0.90 5.14
N TYR A 20 -10.89 1.99 5.00
CA TYR A 20 -10.28 2.66 6.16
C TYR A 20 -11.34 3.40 6.99
N LYS A 21 -12.37 3.98 6.35
CA LYS A 21 -13.56 4.46 7.05
C LYS A 21 -14.27 3.35 7.83
N GLY A 22 -14.25 2.11 7.35
CA GLY A 22 -14.73 0.93 8.07
C GLY A 22 -14.02 0.69 9.41
N PHE A 23 -12.74 1.06 9.51
CA PHE A 23 -12.00 1.06 10.79
C PHE A 23 -12.29 2.28 11.68
N GLY A 24 -13.13 3.21 11.23
CA GLY A 24 -13.39 4.49 11.91
C GLY A 24 -12.32 5.56 11.70
N ILE A 25 -11.44 5.39 10.69
CA ILE A 25 -10.44 6.39 10.31
C ILE A 25 -11.11 7.59 9.63
N ILE A 26 -10.61 8.79 9.92
CA ILE A 26 -10.94 10.02 9.21
C ILE A 26 -9.96 10.16 8.03
N THR A 27 -10.40 9.81 6.83
CA THR A 27 -9.53 9.71 5.64
C THR A 27 -9.34 11.07 4.93
N THR A 28 -8.09 11.44 4.64
CA THR A 28 -7.74 12.60 3.81
C THR A 28 -6.96 12.13 2.57
N PRO A 29 -7.60 12.03 1.39
CA PRO A 29 -6.91 11.66 0.15
C PRO A 29 -5.93 12.75 -0.27
N MET A 30 -4.68 12.38 -0.57
CA MET A 30 -3.65 13.33 -0.99
C MET A 30 -2.65 12.71 -1.96
N ALA A 31 -2.09 13.53 -2.84
CA ALA A 31 -0.96 13.15 -3.67
C ALA A 31 0.27 12.82 -2.80
N PHE A 32 1.06 11.82 -3.20
CA PHE A 32 2.20 11.34 -2.40
C PHE A 32 3.26 12.43 -2.06
N PRO A 33 3.62 13.37 -2.95
CA PRO A 33 4.62 14.40 -2.66
C PRO A 33 4.26 15.32 -1.46
N GLU A 34 2.98 15.44 -1.11
CA GLU A 34 2.51 16.30 -0.02
C GLU A 34 2.59 15.60 1.35
N VAL A 35 2.76 14.28 1.38
CA VAL A 35 2.56 13.45 2.57
C VAL A 35 3.57 13.78 3.66
N PHE A 36 4.86 13.90 3.33
CA PHE A 36 5.89 14.19 4.34
C PHE A 36 5.58 15.48 5.09
N THR A 37 5.25 16.55 4.36
CA THR A 37 4.92 17.86 4.94
C THR A 37 3.65 17.80 5.78
N ALA A 38 2.61 17.10 5.33
CA ALA A 38 1.37 16.97 6.09
C ALA A 38 1.55 16.18 7.39
N LEU A 39 2.42 15.17 7.41
CA LEU A 39 2.81 14.47 8.64
C LEU A 39 3.64 15.38 9.55
N GLN A 40 4.63 16.09 8.98
CA GLN A 40 5.50 17.00 9.73
C GLN A 40 4.71 18.12 10.43
N GLN A 41 3.69 18.66 9.76
CA GLN A 41 2.83 19.73 10.28
C GLN A 41 1.68 19.21 11.16
N GLY A 42 1.48 17.89 11.27
CA GLY A 42 0.36 17.29 12.01
C GLY A 42 -1.01 17.54 11.39
N THR A 43 -1.07 17.86 10.09
CA THR A 43 -2.33 17.97 9.33
C THR A 43 -3.10 16.65 9.43
N VAL A 44 -2.40 15.55 9.22
CA VAL A 44 -2.84 14.18 9.47
C VAL A 44 -1.98 13.56 10.58
N ASP A 45 -2.57 12.64 11.32
CA ASP A 45 -1.90 11.92 12.41
C ASP A 45 -0.99 10.82 11.85
N GLY A 46 -1.33 10.26 10.69
CA GLY A 46 -0.51 9.25 10.04
C GLY A 46 -0.89 8.93 8.60
N GLN A 47 -0.29 7.85 8.11
CA GLN A 47 -0.46 7.30 6.77
C GLN A 47 -0.26 5.78 6.79
N GLU A 48 -0.52 5.12 5.66
CA GLU A 48 -0.17 3.72 5.41
C GLU A 48 0.69 3.60 4.15
N ASN A 49 1.68 2.70 4.18
CA ASN A 49 2.52 2.35 3.04
C ASN A 49 3.35 1.07 3.34
N PRO A 50 3.89 0.39 2.30
CA PRO A 50 4.90 -0.66 2.46
C PRO A 50 6.19 -0.14 3.11
N LEU A 51 6.99 -1.04 3.71
CA LEU A 51 8.24 -0.67 4.39
C LEU A 51 9.23 0.02 3.45
N SER A 52 9.38 -0.46 2.20
CA SER A 52 10.22 0.20 1.18
C SER A 52 9.94 1.70 1.04
N VAL A 53 8.66 2.10 1.08
CA VAL A 53 8.26 3.50 0.95
C VAL A 53 8.55 4.26 2.25
N ILE A 54 8.19 3.70 3.40
CA ILE A 54 8.44 4.34 4.72
C ILE A 54 9.93 4.65 4.90
N ILE A 55 10.79 3.68 4.55
CA ILE A 55 12.25 3.79 4.66
C ILE A 55 12.79 4.82 3.67
N SER A 56 12.42 4.72 2.38
CA SER A 56 12.96 5.62 1.35
C SER A 56 12.49 7.06 1.49
N ALA A 57 11.26 7.27 1.96
CA ALA A 57 10.68 8.59 2.23
C ALA A 57 11.09 9.15 3.60
N LYS A 58 11.85 8.40 4.40
CA LYS A 58 12.32 8.80 5.75
C LYS A 58 11.17 9.19 6.69
N PHE A 59 10.05 8.46 6.62
CA PHE A 59 8.89 8.77 7.46
C PHE A 59 9.13 8.54 8.95
N ASP A 60 10.19 7.82 9.33
CA ASP A 60 10.69 7.76 10.71
C ASP A 60 10.94 9.13 11.35
N GLN A 61 11.24 10.16 10.55
CA GLN A 61 11.46 11.53 11.04
C GLN A 61 10.17 12.25 11.45
N VAL A 62 9.01 11.79 10.96
CA VAL A 62 7.71 12.46 11.10
C VAL A 62 6.62 11.52 11.62
N GLN A 63 6.97 10.28 11.95
CA GLN A 63 6.08 9.26 12.52
C GLN A 63 6.81 8.49 13.62
N LYS A 64 6.14 8.31 14.76
CA LYS A 64 6.73 7.62 15.93
C LYS A 64 6.29 6.17 16.07
N HIS A 65 5.16 5.81 15.46
CA HIS A 65 4.53 4.49 15.62
C HIS A 65 4.36 3.83 14.27
N LEU A 66 4.68 2.54 14.20
CA LEU A 66 4.44 1.67 13.06
C LEU A 66 3.82 0.36 13.57
N THR A 67 2.78 -0.11 12.91
CA THR A 67 2.22 -1.44 13.13
C THR A 67 2.19 -2.20 11.81
N LEU A 68 2.73 -3.42 11.78
CA LEU A 68 2.74 -4.29 10.59
C LEU A 68 1.36 -4.90 10.32
N THR A 69 0.41 -4.04 9.96
CA THR A 69 -0.98 -4.41 9.68
C THR A 69 -1.12 -5.26 8.43
N GLY A 70 -0.35 -4.97 7.37
CA GLY A 70 -0.39 -5.71 6.11
C GLY A 70 -1.81 -5.81 5.54
N HIS A 71 -2.55 -4.70 5.63
CA HIS A 71 -4.00 -4.64 5.44
C HIS A 71 -4.42 -4.61 3.96
N VAL A 72 -3.51 -4.26 3.05
CA VAL A 72 -3.72 -4.33 1.60
C VAL A 72 -2.42 -4.74 0.90
N TYR A 73 -2.53 -5.40 -0.25
CA TYR A 73 -1.43 -5.57 -1.20
C TYR A 73 -1.48 -4.42 -2.22
N SER A 74 -0.37 -3.72 -2.42
CA SER A 74 -0.29 -2.56 -3.31
C SER A 74 0.54 -2.89 -4.56
N PRO A 75 -0.09 -3.29 -5.69
CA PRO A 75 0.65 -3.57 -6.92
C PRO A 75 1.16 -2.29 -7.58
N CYS A 76 2.34 -2.38 -8.20
CA CYS A 76 2.82 -1.40 -9.17
C CYS A 76 2.58 -1.89 -10.59
N ILE A 77 2.40 -0.96 -11.53
CA ILE A 77 2.22 -1.25 -12.95
C ILE A 77 3.13 -0.37 -13.81
N PHE A 78 3.78 -0.97 -14.80
CA PHE A 78 4.44 -0.23 -15.87
C PHE A 78 3.39 0.20 -16.90
N LEU A 79 3.25 1.51 -17.10
CA LEU A 79 2.33 2.07 -18.08
C LEU A 79 3.12 2.75 -19.19
N MET A 80 2.68 2.52 -20.43
CA MET A 80 3.21 3.18 -21.62
C MET A 80 2.06 3.78 -22.42
N ASN A 81 2.30 4.92 -23.05
CA ASN A 81 1.33 5.50 -23.98
C ASN A 81 1.04 4.49 -25.11
N LYS A 82 -0.25 4.15 -25.29
CA LYS A 82 -0.68 3.15 -26.28
C LYS A 82 -0.25 3.52 -27.70
N ALA A 83 -0.42 4.76 -28.12
CA ALA A 83 -0.08 5.19 -29.48
C ALA A 83 1.44 5.12 -29.73
N SER A 84 2.26 5.43 -28.74
CA SER A 84 3.71 5.25 -28.83
C SER A 84 4.09 3.77 -28.90
N PHE A 85 3.50 2.93 -28.05
CA PHE A 85 3.73 1.49 -28.07
C PHE A 85 3.30 0.86 -29.40
N ASP A 86 2.15 1.26 -29.95
CA ASP A 86 1.61 0.72 -31.20
C ASP A 86 2.51 0.97 -32.42
N LYS A 87 3.24 2.09 -32.41
CA LYS A 87 4.19 2.48 -33.46
C LYS A 87 5.51 1.70 -33.43
N LEU A 88 5.81 1.00 -32.35
CA LEU A 88 7.01 0.16 -32.24
C LEU A 88 6.93 -1.03 -33.20
N SER A 89 8.10 -1.49 -33.65
CA SER A 89 8.20 -2.78 -34.35
C SER A 89 7.75 -3.93 -33.43
N ALA A 90 7.40 -5.08 -34.00
CA ALA A 90 7.04 -6.26 -33.20
C ALA A 90 8.18 -6.68 -32.26
N ALA A 91 9.43 -6.58 -32.72
CA ALA A 91 10.62 -6.87 -31.91
C ALA A 91 10.77 -5.89 -30.74
N ASP A 92 10.59 -4.59 -30.98
CA ASP A 92 10.70 -3.58 -29.93
C ASP A 92 9.54 -3.68 -28.92
N LYS A 93 8.31 -3.97 -29.38
CA LYS A 93 7.19 -4.25 -28.46
C LYS A 93 7.55 -5.38 -27.49
N GLN A 94 8.10 -6.47 -28.01
CA GLN A 94 8.54 -7.60 -27.19
C GLN A 94 9.68 -7.19 -26.24
N ALA A 95 10.67 -6.44 -26.72
CA ALA A 95 11.77 -5.96 -25.90
C ALA A 95 11.29 -5.06 -24.73
N PHE A 96 10.32 -4.17 -24.96
CA PHE A 96 9.71 -3.36 -23.90
C PHE A 96 8.97 -4.23 -22.86
N LEU A 97 8.23 -5.24 -23.31
CA LEU A 97 7.54 -6.17 -22.41
C LEU A 97 8.53 -6.98 -21.55
N ASP A 98 9.63 -7.43 -22.14
CA ASP A 98 10.64 -8.21 -21.42
C ASP A 98 11.45 -7.32 -20.47
N ALA A 99 11.79 -6.10 -20.86
CA ALA A 99 12.41 -5.12 -19.98
C ALA A 99 11.53 -4.79 -18.77
N ALA A 100 10.20 -4.67 -18.96
CA ALA A 100 9.27 -4.46 -17.85
C ALA A 100 9.22 -5.65 -16.89
N LYS A 101 9.33 -6.90 -17.39
CA LYS A 101 9.41 -8.11 -16.54
C LYS A 101 10.69 -8.15 -15.72
N GLU A 102 11.84 -7.82 -16.32
CA GLU A 102 13.11 -7.73 -15.59
C GLU A 102 13.08 -6.62 -14.55
N GLY A 103 12.49 -5.46 -14.88
CA GLY A 103 12.24 -4.38 -13.93
C GLY A 103 11.35 -4.83 -12.75
N ALA A 104 10.29 -5.59 -13.02
CA ALA A 104 9.43 -6.15 -11.97
C ALA A 104 10.15 -7.16 -11.08
N LYS A 105 11.03 -8.00 -11.65
CA LYS A 105 11.86 -8.95 -10.89
C LYS A 105 12.83 -8.22 -9.95
N ALA A 106 13.55 -7.22 -10.46
CA ALA A 106 14.45 -6.41 -9.65
C ALA A 106 13.71 -5.61 -8.57
N ASN A 107 12.54 -5.05 -8.90
CA ASN A 107 11.68 -4.35 -7.96
C ASN A 107 11.26 -5.26 -6.79
N ARG A 108 10.76 -6.48 -7.08
CA ARG A 108 10.32 -7.42 -6.04
C ARG A 108 11.46 -7.89 -5.16
N ALA A 109 12.62 -8.20 -5.74
CA ALA A 109 13.81 -8.55 -4.95
C ALA A 109 14.18 -7.43 -3.95
N ARG A 110 14.07 -6.17 -4.38
CA ARG A 110 14.32 -5.04 -3.48
C ARG A 110 13.24 -4.89 -2.40
N VAL A 111 11.98 -5.15 -2.71
CA VAL A 111 10.90 -5.17 -1.70
C VAL A 111 11.18 -6.25 -0.66
N ASP A 112 11.56 -7.46 -1.07
CA ASP A 112 11.91 -8.55 -0.15
C ASP A 112 13.07 -8.15 0.79
N GLU A 113 14.11 -7.51 0.25
CA GLU A 113 15.23 -6.99 1.04
C GLU A 113 14.82 -5.89 2.03
N ASP A 114 13.96 -4.96 1.62
CA ASP A 114 13.46 -3.88 2.46
C ASP A 114 12.53 -4.38 3.56
N ASP A 115 11.66 -5.36 3.26
CA ASP A 115 10.79 -5.98 4.26
C ASP A 115 11.61 -6.80 5.27
N ALA A 116 12.62 -7.55 4.82
CA ALA A 116 13.48 -8.37 5.69
C ALA A 116 14.27 -7.54 6.72
N LYS A 117 14.74 -6.33 6.35
CA LYS A 117 15.53 -5.46 7.24
C LYS A 117 14.72 -4.34 7.90
N GLY A 118 13.54 -4.02 7.36
CA GLY A 118 12.86 -2.75 7.62
C GLY A 118 12.44 -2.55 9.07
N VAL A 119 12.01 -3.61 9.76
CA VAL A 119 11.64 -3.51 11.19
C VAL A 119 12.82 -3.11 12.06
N ALA A 120 13.98 -3.75 11.86
CA ALA A 120 15.18 -3.45 12.61
C ALA A 120 15.70 -2.05 12.28
N ASP A 121 15.71 -1.67 11.00
CA ASP A 121 16.11 -0.34 10.54
C ASP A 121 15.24 0.77 11.16
N LEU A 122 13.92 0.64 11.11
CA LEU A 122 13.01 1.66 11.64
C LEU A 122 13.01 1.73 13.17
N ARG A 123 13.22 0.61 13.88
CA ARG A 123 13.48 0.62 15.33
C ARG A 123 14.77 1.38 15.65
N ALA A 124 15.85 1.13 14.91
CA ALA A 124 17.13 1.83 15.11
C ALA A 124 17.02 3.34 14.83
N LYS A 125 16.09 3.75 13.96
CA LYS A 125 15.73 5.16 13.70
C LYS A 125 14.76 5.76 14.71
N GLY A 126 14.38 5.01 15.74
CA GLY A 126 13.60 5.52 16.88
C GLY A 126 12.09 5.30 16.80
N MET A 127 11.59 4.54 15.82
CA MET A 127 10.17 4.18 15.77
C MET A 127 9.83 3.08 16.78
N THR A 128 8.65 3.20 17.40
CA THR A 128 8.01 2.07 18.09
C THR A 128 7.31 1.20 17.06
N VAL A 129 7.83 -0.01 16.84
CA VAL A 129 7.31 -0.95 15.83
C VAL A 129 6.61 -2.13 16.50
N ILE A 130 5.31 -2.29 16.20
CA ILE A 130 4.48 -3.44 16.56
C ILE A 130 4.44 -4.40 15.36
N ASP A 131 5.16 -5.51 15.45
CA ASP A 131 5.35 -6.51 14.39
C ASP A 131 4.57 -7.81 14.63
N ASN A 132 3.93 -7.96 15.80
CA ASN A 132 3.08 -9.09 16.13
C ASN A 132 1.67 -8.59 16.47
N ILE A 133 0.71 -8.83 15.57
CA ILE A 133 -0.69 -8.46 15.75
C ILE A 133 -1.61 -9.60 15.34
N ASP A 134 -2.82 -9.60 15.90
CA ASP A 134 -3.91 -10.45 15.43
C ASP A 134 -4.62 -9.82 14.23
N LYS A 135 -4.20 -10.21 13.01
CA LYS A 135 -4.82 -9.72 11.76
C LYS A 135 -6.29 -10.14 11.61
N ALA A 136 -6.73 -11.21 12.30
CA ALA A 136 -8.12 -11.64 12.21
C ALA A 136 -9.08 -10.59 12.79
N GLN A 137 -8.64 -9.80 13.77
CA GLN A 137 -9.44 -8.70 14.32
C GLN A 137 -9.67 -7.59 13.29
N PHE A 138 -8.68 -7.29 12.45
CA PHE A 138 -8.81 -6.33 11.36
C PHE A 138 -9.77 -6.84 10.27
N VAL A 139 -9.65 -8.13 9.92
CA VAL A 139 -10.58 -8.77 8.97
C VAL A 139 -12.01 -8.73 9.49
N ALA A 140 -12.23 -9.07 10.76
CA ALA A 140 -13.56 -9.05 11.38
C ALA A 140 -14.16 -7.64 11.41
N ALA A 141 -13.36 -6.61 11.73
CA ALA A 141 -13.81 -5.23 11.72
C ALA A 141 -14.25 -4.73 10.32
N LEU A 142 -13.68 -5.29 9.26
CA LEU A 142 -14.05 -4.96 7.87
C LEU A 142 -15.17 -5.82 7.29
N ALA A 143 -15.71 -6.81 8.01
CA ALA A 143 -16.76 -7.69 7.47
C ALA A 143 -17.96 -6.94 6.84
N PRO A 144 -18.47 -5.81 7.40
CA PRO A 144 -19.54 -5.04 6.76
C PRO A 144 -19.12 -4.35 5.45
N VAL A 145 -17.84 -3.96 5.33
CA VAL A 145 -17.29 -3.36 4.12
C VAL A 145 -17.01 -4.43 3.07
N GLU A 146 -16.52 -5.60 3.48
CA GLU A 146 -16.24 -6.73 2.61
C GLU A 146 -17.50 -7.16 1.85
N ALA A 147 -18.66 -7.21 2.50
CA ALA A 147 -19.93 -7.49 1.85
C ALA A 147 -20.28 -6.50 0.70
N GLN A 148 -19.86 -5.23 0.83
CA GLN A 148 -20.04 -4.22 -0.22
C GLN A 148 -19.10 -4.49 -1.39
N PHE A 149 -17.84 -4.87 -1.10
CA PHE A 149 -16.86 -5.24 -2.13
C PHE A 149 -17.23 -6.53 -2.85
N GLU A 150 -17.76 -7.54 -2.16
CA GLU A 150 -18.29 -8.76 -2.79
C GLU A 150 -19.43 -8.42 -3.77
N LYS A 151 -20.32 -7.50 -3.40
CA LYS A 151 -21.39 -7.03 -4.30
C LYS A 151 -20.85 -6.22 -5.48
N GLN A 152 -19.84 -5.39 -5.27
CA GLN A 152 -19.29 -4.51 -6.30
C GLN A 152 -18.42 -5.27 -7.31
N PHE A 153 -17.55 -6.15 -6.84
CA PHE A 153 -16.55 -6.84 -7.66
C PHE A 153 -16.96 -8.27 -8.05
N GLY A 154 -18.01 -8.79 -7.43
CA GLY A 154 -18.48 -10.16 -7.61
C GLY A 154 -17.72 -11.12 -6.71
N LYS A 155 -18.46 -11.82 -5.83
CA LYS A 155 -17.91 -12.82 -4.91
C LYS A 155 -17.04 -13.86 -5.61
N ASP A 156 -17.50 -14.38 -6.74
CA ASP A 156 -16.77 -15.41 -7.50
C ASP A 156 -15.40 -14.91 -8.00
N ASN A 157 -15.29 -13.62 -8.35
CA ASN A 157 -14.01 -13.05 -8.77
C ASN A 157 -13.03 -12.94 -7.59
N LEU A 158 -13.52 -12.52 -6.42
CA LEU A 158 -12.72 -12.43 -5.21
C LEU A 158 -12.28 -13.82 -4.75
N ASP A 159 -13.17 -14.81 -4.77
CA ASP A 159 -12.87 -16.18 -4.39
C ASP A 159 -11.91 -16.83 -5.39
N LYS A 160 -11.99 -16.49 -6.68
CA LYS A 160 -11.00 -16.90 -7.69
C LYS A 160 -9.60 -16.39 -7.38
N ILE A 161 -9.47 -15.14 -6.93
CA ILE A 161 -8.17 -14.57 -6.52
C ILE A 161 -7.65 -15.26 -5.25
N ARG A 162 -8.50 -15.45 -4.24
CA ARG A 162 -8.14 -16.08 -2.96
C ARG A 162 -7.66 -17.54 -3.13
N ASN A 163 -8.26 -18.26 -4.06
CA ASN A 163 -7.96 -19.67 -4.31
C ASN A 163 -6.85 -19.89 -5.35
N TYR A 164 -6.27 -18.81 -5.90
CA TYR A 164 -5.16 -18.88 -6.83
C TYR A 164 -3.85 -19.25 -6.11
N LYS A 165 -3.02 -20.09 -6.75
CA LYS A 165 -1.75 -20.58 -6.21
C LYS A 165 -0.55 -19.93 -6.90
#